data_AF-A0A355ET77-F1
#
_entry.id   AF-A0A355ET77-F1
#
_cell.length_a   1.000
_cell.length_b   1.000
_cell.length_c   1.000
_cell.angle_alpha   90.00
_cell.angle_beta   90.00
_cell.angle_gamma   90.00
#
_symmetry.space_group_name_H-M   'P 1'
#
loop_
_entity.id
_entity.type
_entity.pdbx_description
1 polymer ?
#
loop_
_entity_poly.entity_id
_entity_poly.type
_entity_poly.pdbx_seq_one_letter_code
_entity_poly.pdbx_strand_id
1 'polypeptide(L)'
;MQALIAGTERVAQGDLAARCEVSSRNEMGQLAAAFNRMTHQLGVAEAENDEWSRTLEKRVVEETEQRSRAQQQVLHMEKMASLGTLAATVAHELNN
;
A
#
# COMPACT_ATOMS: atom_id res chain seq x y z
N MET A 1 24.84 5.38 30.25
CA MET A 1 23.91 4.23 30.25
C MET A 1 22.45 4.67 30.37
N GLN A 2 22.07 5.52 31.33
CA GLN A 2 20.70 6.03 31.47
C GLN A 2 20.12 6.65 30.19
N ALA A 3 20.90 7.47 29.47
CA ALA A 3 20.46 8.08 28.19
C ALA A 3 20.06 7.04 27.13
N LEU A 4 20.75 5.89 27.09
CA LEU A 4 20.48 4.83 26.12
C LEU A 4 19.21 4.05 26.48
N ILE A 5 19.00 3.80 27.78
CA ILE A 5 17.77 3.16 28.30
C ILE A 5 16.56 4.04 27.97
N ALA A 6 16.62 5.32 28.34
CA ALA A 6 15.55 6.28 28.05
C ALA A 6 15.29 6.43 26.54
N GLY A 7 16.36 6.45 25.72
CA GLY A 7 16.23 6.46 24.27
C GLY A 7 15.50 5.22 23.75
N THR A 8 15.86 4.04 24.26
CA THR A 8 15.24 2.76 23.85
C THR A 8 13.77 2.68 24.24
N GLU A 9 13.41 3.13 25.44
CA GLU A 9 12.02 3.17 25.91
C GLU A 9 11.15 4.10 25.05
N ARG A 10 11.66 5.28 24.66
CA ARG A 10 10.96 6.20 23.76
C ARG A 10 10.73 5.61 22.37
N VAL A 11 11.75 4.96 21.81
CA VAL A 11 11.64 4.26 20.51
C VAL A 11 10.62 3.13 20.59
N ALA A 12 10.59 2.37 21.69
CA ALA A 12 9.59 1.32 21.91
C ALA A 12 8.15 1.86 22.02
N GLN A 13 7.98 3.14 22.36
CA GLN A 13 6.69 3.83 22.39
C GLN A 13 6.35 4.52 21.04
N GLY A 14 7.17 4.35 20.01
CA GLY A 14 6.96 4.89 18.68
C GLY A 14 7.65 6.23 18.39
N ASP A 15 8.38 6.80 19.34
CA ASP A 15 9.16 8.03 19.11
C ASP A 15 10.51 7.72 18.44
N LEU A 16 10.50 7.58 17.11
CA LEU A 16 11.69 7.36 16.29
C LEU A 16 12.55 8.63 16.09
N ALA A 17 12.08 9.78 16.56
CA ALA A 17 12.87 11.00 16.62
C ALA A 17 13.78 11.06 17.85
N ALA A 18 13.58 10.18 18.83
CA ALA A 18 14.43 10.07 20.00
C ALA A 18 15.90 9.89 19.63
N ARG A 19 16.78 10.60 20.34
CA ARG A 19 18.22 10.53 20.17
C ARG A 19 18.89 10.27 21.52
N CYS A 20 19.92 9.45 21.50
CA CYS A 20 20.81 9.21 22.62
C CYS A 20 22.03 10.14 22.47
N GLU A 21 22.08 11.20 23.27
CA GLU A 21 23.19 12.16 23.30
C GLU A 21 24.23 11.73 24.34
N VAL A 22 25.26 11.02 23.89
CA VAL A 22 26.39 10.62 24.73
C VAL A 22 27.67 11.26 24.18
N SER A 23 28.15 12.30 24.86
CA SER A 23 29.41 12.97 24.55
C SER A 23 30.61 12.18 25.11
N SER A 24 30.87 11.01 24.52
CA SER A 24 32.04 10.18 24.85
C SER A 24 32.67 9.63 23.58
N ARG A 25 34.00 9.47 23.58
CA ARG A 25 34.75 8.87 22.45
C ARG A 25 35.01 7.36 22.62
N ASN A 26 34.51 6.76 23.70
CA ASN A 26 34.64 5.33 23.98
C ASN A 26 33.50 4.51 23.34
N GLU A 27 33.43 3.22 23.69
CA GLU A 27 32.44 2.25 23.22
C GLU A 27 31.00 2.74 23.45
N MET A 28 30.76 3.50 24.52
CA MET A 28 29.42 4.04 24.82
C MET A 28 29.00 5.12 23.82
N GLY A 29 29.93 5.94 23.35
CA GLY A 29 29.66 6.91 22.28
C GLY A 29 29.40 6.23 20.95
N GLN A 30 30.16 5.18 20.63
CA GLN A 30 29.93 4.38 19.43
C GLN A 30 28.56 3.68 19.45
N LEU A 31 28.18 3.12 20.60
CA LEU A 31 26.88 2.49 20.79
C LEU A 31 25.72 3.49 20.66
N ALA A 32 25.85 4.69 21.23
CA ALA A 32 24.86 5.76 21.06
C ALA A 32 24.72 6.19 19.59
N ALA A 33 25.84 6.30 18.86
CA ALA A 33 25.82 6.60 17.44
C ALA A 33 25.17 5.48 16.60
N ALA A 34 25.44 4.22 16.93
CA ALA A 34 24.80 3.07 16.28
C ALA A 34 23.29 3.02 16.55
N PHE A 35 22.89 3.24 17.81
CA PHE A 35 21.48 3.36 18.20
C PHE A 35 20.77 4.45 17.38
N ASN A 36 21.32 5.67 17.34
CA ASN A 36 20.72 6.78 16.60
C ASN A 36 20.59 6.49 15.09
N ARG A 37 21.57 5.80 14.49
CA ARG A 37 21.49 5.36 13.08
C ARG A 37 20.37 4.35 12.87
N MET A 38 20.25 3.33 13.74
CA MET A 38 19.19 2.32 13.62
C MET A 38 17.80 2.95 13.76
N THR A 39 17.59 3.82 14.75
CA THR A 39 16.30 4.50 14.94
C THR A 39 15.95 5.40 13.76
N HIS A 40 16.94 6.09 13.18
CA HIS A 40 16.71 6.88 11.97
C HIS A 40 16.32 6.01 10.78
N GLN A 41 17.01 4.90 10.54
CA GLN A 41 16.67 3.95 9.47
C GLN A 41 15.28 3.34 9.65
N LEU A 42 14.89 3.04 10.90
CA LEU A 42 13.55 2.55 11.21
C LEU A 42 12.49 3.59 10.83
N GLY A 43 12.71 4.88 11.14
CA GLY A 43 11.78 5.95 10.77
C GLY A 43 11.68 6.19 9.26
N VAL A 44 12.78 6.02 8.52
CA VAL A 44 12.75 6.05 7.05
C VAL A 44 11.93 4.88 6.51
N ALA A 45 12.16 3.67 7.01
CA ALA A 45 11.43 2.48 6.56
C ALA A 45 9.92 2.56 6.89
N GLU A 46 9.54 3.14 8.03
CA GLU A 46 8.13 3.38 8.37
C GLU A 46 7.48 4.36 7.38
N ALA A 47 8.16 5.46 7.06
CA ALA A 47 7.66 6.43 6.08
C ALA A 47 7.53 5.82 4.66
N GLU A 48 8.48 4.97 4.25
CA GLU A 48 8.40 4.23 2.99
C GLU A 48 7.23 3.24 2.97
N ASN A 49 7.00 2.51 4.07
CA ASN A 49 5.87 1.60 4.20
C ASN A 49 4.53 2.33 4.12
N ASP A 50 4.40 3.48 4.77
CA ASP A 50 3.18 4.30 4.71
C ASP A 50 2.89 4.77 3.28
N GLU A 51 3.93 5.20 2.56
CA GLU A 51 3.79 5.65 1.18
C GLU A 51 3.43 4.49 0.24
N TRP A 52 4.04 3.33 0.43
CA TRP A 52 3.69 2.12 -0.31
C TRP A 52 2.27 1.66 -0.02
N SER A 53 1.80 1.71 1.23
CA SER A 53 0.42 1.35 1.59
C SER A 53 -0.58 2.24 0.83
N ARG A 54 -0.39 3.56 0.88
CA ARG A 54 -1.25 4.52 0.15
C ARG A 54 -1.25 4.28 -1.35
N THR A 55 -0.06 4.03 -1.91
CA THR A 55 0.09 3.76 -3.35
C THR A 55 -0.60 2.47 -3.75
N LEU A 56 -0.46 1.42 -2.95
CA LEU A 56 -1.05 0.12 -3.22
C LEU A 56 -2.58 0.17 -3.10
N GLU A 57 -3.10 0.82 -2.07
CA GLU A 57 -4.55 1.05 -1.89
C GLU A 57 -5.14 1.75 -3.12
N LYS A 58 -4.49 2.81 -3.60
CA LYS A 58 -4.92 3.52 -4.81
C LYS A 58 -4.95 2.58 -6.03
N ARG A 59 -3.89 1.80 -6.25
CA ARG A 59 -3.81 0.86 -7.38
C ARG A 59 -4.89 -0.22 -7.30
N VAL A 60 -5.16 -0.74 -6.10
CA VAL A 60 -6.22 -1.74 -5.89
C VAL A 60 -7.59 -1.19 -6.29
N VAL A 61 -7.90 0.05 -5.91
CA VAL A 61 -9.15 0.71 -6.31
C VAL A 61 -9.22 0.87 -7.83
N GLU A 62 -8.17 1.42 -8.44
CA GLU A 62 -8.12 1.66 -9.90
C GLU A 62 -8.30 0.37 -10.71
N GLU A 63 -7.57 -0.69 -10.36
CA GLU A 63 -7.65 -2.00 -11.03
C GLU A 63 -9.01 -2.66 -10.83
N THR A 64 -9.58 -2.56 -9.62
CA THR A 64 -10.91 -3.09 -9.33
C THR A 64 -11.99 -2.41 -10.18
N GLU A 65 -11.92 -1.08 -10.30
CA GLU A 65 -12.84 -0.33 -11.16
C GLU A 65 -12.69 -0.70 -12.63
N GLN A 66 -11.46 -0.78 -13.14
CA GLN A 66 -11.20 -1.16 -14.53
C GLN A 66 -11.75 -2.55 -14.84
N ARG A 67 -11.49 -3.53 -13.96
CA ARG A 67 -12.00 -4.88 -14.11
C ARG A 67 -13.53 -4.94 -14.08
N SER A 68 -14.16 -4.20 -13.16
CA SER A 68 -15.62 -4.12 -13.09
C SER A 68 -16.22 -3.57 -14.38
N ARG A 69 -15.64 -2.48 -14.93
CA ARG A 69 -16.11 -1.89 -16.19
C ARG A 69 -15.97 -2.85 -17.37
N ALA A 70 -14.84 -3.56 -17.47
CA ALA A 70 -14.63 -4.56 -18.51
C ALA A 70 -15.65 -5.71 -18.41
N GLN A 71 -15.93 -6.22 -17.19
CA GLN A 71 -16.95 -7.24 -16.96
C GLN A 71 -18.35 -6.76 -17.37
N GLN A 72 -18.72 -5.53 -17.04
CA GLN A 72 -20.00 -4.95 -17.45
C GLN A 72 -20.12 -4.84 -18.98
N GLN A 73 -19.02 -4.49 -19.66
CA GLN A 73 -18.99 -4.41 -21.12
C GLN A 73 -19.19 -5.78 -21.78
N VAL A 74 -18.53 -6.82 -21.26
CA VAL A 74 -18.72 -8.20 -21.75
C VAL A 74 -20.18 -8.65 -21.60
N LEU A 75 -20.78 -8.47 -20.41
CA LEU A 75 -22.18 -8.80 -20.18
C LEU A 75 -23.13 -8.05 -21.12
N HIS A 76 -22.83 -6.78 -21.40
CA HIS A 76 -23.61 -5.98 -22.34
C HIS A 76 -23.51 -6.55 -23.77
N MET A 77 -22.31 -6.93 -24.22
CA MET A 77 -22.09 -7.53 -25.54
C MET A 77 -22.83 -8.87 -25.68
N GLU A 78 -22.78 -9.73 -24.65
CA GLU A 78 -23.51 -11.01 -24.63
C GLU A 78 -25.03 -10.80 -24.74
N LYS A 79 -25.57 -9.82 -24.00
CA LYS A 79 -26.99 -9.46 -24.09
C LYS A 79 -27.37 -9.01 -25.50
N MET A 80 -26.56 -8.15 -26.13
CA MET A 80 -26.82 -7.67 -27.48
C MET A 80 -26.75 -8.78 -28.53
N ALA A 81 -25.79 -9.70 -28.40
CA ALA A 81 -25.69 -10.86 -29.29
C ALA A 81 -26.94 -11.75 -29.17
N SER A 82 -27.39 -12.04 -27.95
CA SER A 82 -28.59 -12.85 -27.70
C SER A 82 -29.86 -12.21 -28.29
N LEU A 83 -30.02 -10.89 -28.14
CA LEU A 83 -31.11 -10.13 -28.74
C LEU A 83 -31.05 -10.16 -30.27
N GLY A 84 -29.85 -10.05 -30.86
CA GLY A 84 -29.65 -10.16 -32.30
C GLY A 84 -30.07 -11.53 -32.86
N THR A 85 -29.71 -12.63 -32.17
CA THR A 85 -30.15 -13.99 -32.55
C THR A 85 -31.66 -14.13 -32.49
N LEU A 86 -32.29 -13.69 -31.40
CA LEU A 86 -33.76 -13.75 -31.25
C LEU A 86 -34.46 -12.92 -32.34
N ALA A 87 -33.98 -11.69 -32.60
CA ALA A 87 -34.53 -10.83 -33.64
C ALA A 87 -34.43 -11.47 -35.03
N ALA A 88 -33.30 -12.12 -35.35
CA ALA A 88 -33.13 -12.83 -36.61
C ALA A 88 -34.08 -14.04 -36.74
N THR A 89 -34.34 -14.75 -35.65
CA THR A 89 -35.26 -15.90 -35.64
C THR A 89 -36.70 -15.45 -35.83
N VAL A 90 -37.13 -14.40 -35.11
CA VAL A 90 -38.47 -13.80 -35.26
C VAL A 90 -38.68 -13.22 -36.67
N ALA A 91 -37.67 -12.55 -37.25
CA ALA A 91 -37.74 -12.06 -38.63
C ALA A 91 -37.90 -13.19 -39.65
N HIS A 92 -37.27 -14.34 -39.39
CA HIS A 92 -37.40 -15.53 -40.23
C HIS A 92 -38.81 -16.13 -40.15
N GLU A 93 -39.41 -16.15 -38.96
CA GLU A 93 -40.79 -16.64 -38.75
C GLU A 93 -41.87 -15.70 -39.31
N LEU A 94 -41.65 -14.38 -39.31
CA LEU A 94 -42.59 -13.40 -39.88
C LEU A 94 -42.54 -13.32 -41.42
N ASN A 95 -41.46 -13.78 -42.04
CA ASN A 95 -41.27 -13.76 -43.50
C ASN A 95 -41.67 -15.10 -44.16
N ASN A 96 -42.33 -15.99 -43.41
CA ASN A 96 -42.86 -17.29 -43.85
C ASN A 96 -44.36 -17.36 -43.58
#